data_AF-A0A9X6GCC9-F1
#
_entry.id   AF-A0A9X6GCC9-F1
#
_cell.length_a   1.000
_cell.length_b   1.000
_cell.length_c   1.000
_cell.angle_alpha   90.00
_cell.angle_beta   90.00
_cell.angle_gamma   90.00
#
_symmetry.space_group_name_H-M   'P 1'
#
loop_
_entity.id
_entity.type
_entity.pdbx_description
1 polymer ?
#
loop_
_entity_poly.entity_id
_entity_poly.type
_entity_poly.pdbx_seq_one_letter_code
_entity_poly.pdbx_strand_id
1 'polypeptide(L)'
;MKKLRLLTFENIVEPLLNEKVSFIYFPIEWLDMVEIHYKTFLLTSKLKRLNERLYDMFSDILFIQHNPYVLNENTPWIVSKEPIRQEQLDYIFQSWYEIIHDWKPNRLVEPPKYEWQSDLISNLPVLHDNETYSKWVPALISHIFCERPIYLKNTNEEEIYFSPLRSQNICEAMSGPIKDEKTQDFFSYVYRFECITRGGENAPLLNISIGIRRFYQEYNHPDIPLLLRRKRGMILISTSEFASNNKKIRFVKLKIQQATTGMKWIKIFRNLKDDFQIGGEVDLDHILQYPKDYIVGENKRVLFPYNERIYKVQGTKIEPGITVKEREYLFKEFQRKFSYFTILPECKKVATNNKNELFPLFAPKGLETLTLEVWSEDIVLEIEQTLLESQIVLTKVGENSYVLNTDFPVLLKIVRYNIEKVLQNPYKMQYCQKYKTNLVDDVTKAVYATAGERSDATLALIALKNCDGREKIDPKQIIREGFARANRISTFINLFIGQSVSRKTIVNSVFSLLEQKGFLKRSWNKINLPCIYVNLSIERISKFDFLPILSKIKGKEILY
;
A
#
# COMPACT_ATOMS: atom_id res chain seq x y z
N MET A 1 -9.78 24.88 -6.36
CA MET A 1 -10.53 23.68 -5.90
C MET A 1 -9.72 22.92 -4.87
N LYS A 2 -10.21 22.83 -3.62
CA LYS A 2 -9.59 22.09 -2.51
C LYS A 2 -9.50 20.60 -2.88
N LYS A 3 -8.39 20.21 -3.51
CA LYS A 3 -8.06 18.83 -3.86
C LYS A 3 -7.90 18.03 -2.58
N LEU A 4 -8.66 16.95 -2.44
CA LEU A 4 -8.48 15.85 -1.47
C LEU A 4 -7.95 16.30 -0.09
N ARG A 5 -8.84 16.75 0.79
CA ARG A 5 -8.56 16.58 2.22
C ARG A 5 -8.31 15.09 2.43
N LEU A 6 -7.09 14.71 2.81
CA LEU A 6 -6.83 13.42 3.44
C LEU A 6 -7.73 13.38 4.67
N LEU A 7 -8.77 12.54 4.63
CA LEU A 7 -9.65 12.34 5.78
C LEU A 7 -9.05 11.22 6.63
N THR A 8 -7.82 11.44 7.05
CA THR A 8 -7.03 10.48 7.82
C THR A 8 -6.91 11.01 9.24
N PHE A 9 -7.17 10.15 10.21
CA PHE A 9 -7.20 10.51 11.62
C PHE A 9 -6.16 9.74 12.41
N GLU A 10 -5.58 10.41 13.41
CA GLU A 10 -4.69 9.83 14.43
C GLU A 10 -5.39 9.73 15.79
N ASN A 11 -4.73 9.10 16.76
CA ASN A 11 -5.26 8.84 18.11
C ASN A 11 -6.57 8.03 18.10
N ILE A 12 -6.61 7.00 17.26
CA ILE A 12 -7.86 6.27 17.00
C ILE A 12 -8.13 5.11 17.95
N VAL A 13 -7.10 4.60 18.65
CA VAL A 13 -7.21 3.41 19.51
C VAL A 13 -7.57 3.78 20.94
N GLU A 14 -6.81 4.70 21.56
CA GLU A 14 -6.97 5.07 22.97
C GLU A 14 -8.41 5.48 23.34
N PRO A 15 -9.13 6.30 22.55
CA PRO A 15 -10.51 6.63 22.86
C PRO A 15 -11.46 5.42 22.83
N LEU A 16 -11.16 4.43 21.99
CA LEU A 16 -11.98 3.23 21.83
C LEU A 16 -11.71 2.19 22.93
N LEU A 17 -10.61 2.28 23.68
CA LEU A 17 -10.32 1.34 24.78
C LEU A 17 -11.36 1.40 25.92
N ASN A 18 -12.09 2.51 26.01
CA ASN A 18 -13.16 2.70 26.99
C ASN A 18 -14.55 2.26 26.48
N GLU A 19 -14.63 1.71 25.27
CA GLU A 19 -15.89 1.15 24.76
C GLU A 19 -16.19 -0.19 25.43
N LYS A 20 -17.45 -0.37 25.81
CA LYS A 20 -17.96 -1.65 26.32
C LYS A 20 -18.24 -2.61 25.16
N VAL A 21 -17.76 -3.83 25.31
CA VAL A 21 -17.98 -4.93 24.37
C VAL A 21 -18.52 -6.15 25.13
N SER A 22 -19.05 -7.10 24.38
CA SER A 22 -19.50 -8.39 24.89
C SER A 22 -18.62 -9.49 24.34
N PHE A 23 -18.37 -10.53 25.14
CA PHE A 23 -17.55 -11.66 24.71
C PHE A 23 -17.99 -12.97 25.36
N ILE A 24 -17.58 -14.08 24.75
CA ILE A 24 -17.75 -15.44 25.27
C ILE A 24 -16.42 -16.19 25.22
N TYR A 25 -16.24 -17.14 26.13
CA TYR A 25 -15.12 -18.07 26.12
C TYR A 25 -15.41 -19.28 25.23
N PHE A 26 -14.34 -20.00 24.88
CA PHE A 26 -14.47 -21.26 24.16
C PHE A 26 -15.09 -22.33 25.07
N PRO A 27 -16.02 -23.16 24.57
CA PRO A 27 -16.60 -24.24 25.37
C PRO A 27 -15.53 -25.20 25.90
N ILE A 28 -15.52 -25.41 27.22
CA ILE A 28 -14.52 -26.24 27.90
C ILE A 28 -14.59 -27.68 27.39
N GLU A 29 -15.81 -28.17 27.11
CA GLU A 29 -16.08 -29.52 26.63
C GLU A 29 -15.46 -29.79 25.25
N TRP A 30 -15.09 -28.74 24.51
CA TRP A 30 -14.50 -28.85 23.18
C TRP A 30 -12.97 -28.75 23.21
N LEU A 31 -12.36 -28.36 24.33
CA LEU A 31 -10.90 -28.22 24.44
C LEU A 31 -10.19 -29.56 24.14
N ASP A 32 -10.62 -30.64 24.79
CA ASP A 32 -10.07 -31.98 24.58
C ASP A 32 -10.18 -32.44 23.12
N MET A 33 -11.30 -32.11 22.45
CA MET A 33 -11.54 -32.48 21.05
C MET A 33 -10.55 -31.80 20.10
N VAL A 34 -10.21 -30.55 20.41
CA VAL A 34 -9.28 -29.74 19.64
C VAL A 34 -7.83 -30.20 19.87
N GLU A 35 -7.48 -30.62 21.09
CA GLU A 35 -6.15 -31.17 21.42
C GLU A 35 -5.86 -32.52 20.74
N ILE A 36 -6.87 -33.39 20.60
CA ILE A 36 -6.73 -34.73 19.98
C ILE A 36 -6.38 -34.66 18.49
N HIS A 37 -6.71 -33.57 17.79
CA HIS A 37 -6.46 -33.43 16.35
C HIS A 37 -4.98 -33.16 16.04
N TYR A 38 -4.18 -34.23 15.97
CA TYR A 38 -2.73 -34.31 15.67
C TYR A 38 -2.23 -33.61 14.37
N LYS A 39 -3.08 -32.91 13.62
CA LYS A 39 -2.73 -32.07 12.44
C LYS A 39 -3.14 -30.62 12.67
N THR A 40 -2.66 -30.07 13.77
CA THR A 40 -2.97 -28.72 14.27
C THR A 40 -2.80 -27.60 13.24
N PHE A 41 -1.80 -27.65 12.35
CA PHE A 41 -1.67 -26.63 11.28
C PHE A 41 -2.84 -26.65 10.28
N LEU A 42 -3.31 -27.84 9.89
CA LEU A 42 -4.42 -27.97 8.95
C LEU A 42 -5.74 -27.49 9.59
N LEU A 43 -5.95 -27.83 10.87
CA LEU A 43 -7.11 -27.37 11.64
C LEU A 43 -7.09 -25.84 11.79
N THR A 44 -5.99 -25.26 12.25
CA THR A 44 -5.83 -23.79 12.36
C THR A 44 -6.05 -23.10 11.02
N SER A 45 -5.57 -23.66 9.90
CA SER A 45 -5.83 -23.10 8.58
C SER A 45 -7.30 -23.19 8.15
N LYS A 46 -8.00 -24.29 8.49
CA LYS A 46 -9.44 -24.44 8.20
C LYS A 46 -10.26 -23.45 9.04
N LEU A 47 -9.97 -23.34 10.34
CA LEU A 47 -10.62 -22.41 11.26
C LEU A 47 -10.34 -20.95 10.91
N LYS A 48 -9.12 -20.61 10.49
CA LYS A 48 -8.81 -19.27 9.98
C LYS A 48 -9.71 -18.87 8.81
N ARG A 49 -9.89 -19.77 7.84
CA ARG A 49 -10.78 -19.54 6.68
C ARG A 49 -12.24 -19.43 7.08
N LEU A 50 -12.68 -20.23 8.07
CA LEU A 50 -14.02 -20.10 8.64
C LEU A 50 -14.18 -18.73 9.29
N ASN A 51 -13.27 -18.33 10.17
CA ASN A 51 -13.34 -17.05 10.87
C ASN A 51 -13.29 -15.86 9.92
N GLU A 52 -12.47 -15.89 8.88
CA GLU A 52 -12.50 -14.86 7.81
C GLU A 52 -13.89 -14.76 7.18
N ARG A 53 -14.59 -15.89 6.98
CA ARG A 53 -15.97 -15.91 6.48
C ARG A 53 -16.96 -15.38 7.50
N LEU A 54 -16.91 -15.84 8.74
CA LEU A 54 -17.79 -15.41 9.83
C LEU A 54 -17.64 -13.90 10.09
N TYR A 55 -16.41 -13.39 10.01
CA TYR A 55 -16.10 -11.97 10.19
C TYR A 55 -16.68 -11.08 9.09
N ASP A 56 -16.70 -11.57 7.84
CA ASP A 56 -17.35 -10.90 6.70
C ASP A 56 -18.89 -10.96 6.80
N MET A 57 -19.43 -12.03 7.40
CA MET A 57 -20.87 -12.26 7.56
C MET A 57 -21.49 -11.43 8.69
N PHE A 58 -20.91 -11.49 9.88
CA PHE A 58 -21.50 -10.97 11.10
C PHE A 58 -20.83 -9.66 11.46
N SER A 59 -21.47 -8.56 11.03
CA SER A 59 -20.94 -7.21 11.19
C SER A 59 -20.87 -6.70 12.63
N ASP A 60 -21.39 -7.46 13.59
CA ASP A 60 -21.29 -7.18 15.03
C ASP A 60 -20.02 -7.74 15.67
N ILE A 61 -19.40 -8.76 15.08
CA ILE A 61 -18.25 -9.47 15.65
C ILE A 61 -16.98 -8.63 15.50
N LEU A 62 -16.32 -8.24 16.56
CA LEU A 62 -15.06 -7.47 16.51
C LEU A 62 -13.84 -8.38 16.38
N PHE A 63 -13.90 -9.58 16.96
CA PHE A 63 -12.80 -10.53 16.98
C PHE A 63 -13.32 -11.97 17.12
N ILE A 64 -12.63 -12.92 16.49
CA ILE A 64 -12.84 -14.36 16.70
C ILE A 64 -11.47 -15.05 16.76
N GLN A 65 -11.14 -15.65 17.90
CA GLN A 65 -9.95 -16.48 18.04
C GLN A 65 -10.11 -17.73 17.17
N HIS A 66 -9.15 -17.96 16.27
CA HIS A 66 -9.14 -19.11 15.36
C HIS A 66 -8.03 -20.10 15.68
N ASN A 67 -7.13 -19.76 16.62
CA ASN A 67 -5.99 -20.61 16.95
C ASN A 67 -6.34 -21.52 18.13
N PRO A 68 -6.59 -22.83 17.90
CA PRO A 68 -6.68 -23.88 18.91
C PRO A 68 -5.78 -23.72 20.13
N TYR A 69 -4.49 -23.42 19.90
CA TYR A 69 -3.48 -23.38 20.95
C TYR A 69 -3.62 -22.21 21.93
N VAL A 70 -4.46 -21.24 21.60
CA VAL A 70 -4.67 -20.02 22.39
C VAL A 70 -6.08 -20.04 23.00
N LEU A 71 -6.92 -21.00 22.62
CA LEU A 71 -8.24 -21.20 23.24
C LEU A 71 -8.02 -21.91 24.58
N ASN A 72 -8.11 -21.15 25.66
CA ASN A 72 -8.18 -21.65 27.03
C ASN A 72 -9.29 -20.89 27.78
N GLU A 73 -9.63 -21.33 28.99
CA GLU A 73 -10.74 -20.78 29.79
C GLU A 73 -10.66 -19.27 30.04
N ASN A 74 -9.49 -18.66 29.92
CA ASN A 74 -9.26 -17.24 30.20
C ASN A 74 -9.09 -16.38 28.95
N THR A 75 -9.19 -16.95 27.75
CA THR A 75 -9.03 -16.22 26.50
C THR A 75 -10.36 -16.09 25.77
N PRO A 76 -10.90 -14.86 25.58
CA PRO A 76 -12.12 -14.64 24.83
C PRO A 76 -12.05 -15.28 23.43
N TRP A 77 -13.07 -16.07 23.11
CA TRP A 77 -13.18 -16.72 21.82
C TRP A 77 -13.83 -15.80 20.80
N ILE A 78 -15.01 -15.26 21.11
CA ILE A 78 -15.74 -14.31 20.26
C ILE A 78 -15.90 -13.02 21.04
N VAL A 79 -15.57 -11.89 20.41
CA VAL A 79 -15.85 -10.55 20.94
C VAL A 79 -16.73 -9.81 19.94
N SER A 80 -17.78 -9.15 20.40
CA SER A 80 -18.72 -8.37 19.60
C SER A 80 -19.10 -7.09 20.34
N LYS A 81 -19.67 -6.09 19.65
CA LYS A 81 -20.13 -4.87 20.33
C LYS A 81 -21.25 -5.17 21.33
N GLU A 82 -22.20 -5.98 20.91
CA GLU A 82 -23.34 -6.47 21.70
C GLU A 82 -23.43 -7.99 21.55
N PRO A 83 -24.10 -8.71 22.47
CA PRO A 83 -24.32 -10.14 22.35
C PRO A 83 -24.97 -10.48 21.00
N ILE A 84 -24.37 -11.42 20.25
CA ILE A 84 -25.00 -11.92 19.03
C ILE A 84 -26.15 -12.85 19.39
N ARG A 85 -27.12 -12.95 18.48
CA ARG A 85 -28.34 -13.77 18.69
C ARG A 85 -28.00 -15.24 18.80
N GLN A 86 -28.80 -15.95 19.59
CA GLN A 86 -28.68 -17.40 19.77
C GLN A 86 -28.59 -18.15 18.43
N GLU A 87 -29.48 -17.87 17.48
CA GLU A 87 -29.51 -18.53 16.16
C GLU A 87 -28.20 -18.37 15.37
N GLN A 88 -27.60 -17.17 15.42
CA GLN A 88 -26.34 -16.87 14.75
C GLN A 88 -25.16 -17.55 15.46
N LEU A 89 -25.22 -17.59 16.78
CA LEU A 89 -24.20 -18.23 17.61
C LEU A 89 -24.25 -19.76 17.48
N ASP A 90 -25.44 -20.36 17.45
CA ASP A 90 -25.66 -21.78 17.18
C ASP A 90 -25.09 -22.17 15.81
N TYR A 91 -25.25 -21.30 14.81
CA TYR A 91 -24.63 -21.50 13.51
C TYR A 91 -23.09 -21.44 13.56
N ILE A 92 -22.51 -20.48 14.31
CA ILE A 92 -21.07 -20.38 14.51
C ILE A 92 -20.56 -21.67 15.17
N PHE A 93 -21.25 -22.14 16.20
CA PHE A 93 -20.94 -23.38 16.90
C PHE A 93 -20.99 -24.58 15.97
N GLN A 94 -22.08 -24.77 15.23
CA GLN A 94 -22.22 -25.87 14.27
C GLN A 94 -21.10 -25.82 13.21
N SER A 95 -20.79 -24.63 12.69
CA SER A 95 -19.73 -24.46 11.68
C SER A 95 -18.34 -24.82 12.21
N TRP A 96 -18.05 -24.46 13.46
CA TRP A 96 -16.81 -24.84 14.13
C TRP A 96 -16.76 -26.34 14.40
N TYR A 97 -17.85 -26.90 14.92
CA TYR A 97 -17.98 -28.32 15.23
C TYR A 97 -17.75 -29.20 14.00
N GLU A 98 -18.32 -28.85 12.84
CA GLU A 98 -18.12 -29.56 11.56
C GLU A 98 -16.66 -29.58 11.10
N ILE A 99 -15.93 -28.48 11.31
CA ILE A 99 -14.52 -28.39 10.94
C ILE A 99 -13.64 -29.18 11.91
N ILE A 100 -13.95 -29.14 13.21
CA ILE A 100 -13.26 -29.95 14.23
C ILE A 100 -13.46 -31.44 13.92
N HIS A 101 -14.67 -31.89 13.56
CA HIS A 101 -14.98 -33.31 13.34
C HIS A 101 -14.74 -33.82 11.91
N ASP A 102 -13.82 -33.17 11.18
CA ASP A 102 -13.36 -33.53 9.83
C ASP A 102 -14.50 -33.80 8.83
N TRP A 103 -15.59 -33.02 8.91
CA TRP A 103 -16.76 -33.07 8.01
C TRP A 103 -17.53 -34.41 8.06
N LYS A 104 -17.36 -35.24 9.09
CA LYS A 104 -18.30 -36.33 9.36
C LYS A 104 -19.60 -35.72 9.89
N PRO A 105 -20.77 -36.00 9.28
CA PRO A 105 -22.01 -35.33 9.64
C PRO A 105 -22.48 -35.80 11.01
N ASN A 106 -22.09 -35.05 12.04
CA ASN A 106 -22.73 -35.07 13.34
C ASN A 106 -23.41 -33.71 13.48
N ARG A 107 -24.74 -33.69 13.60
CA ARG A 107 -25.43 -32.50 14.06
C ARG A 107 -25.07 -32.30 15.53
N LEU A 108 -24.75 -31.07 15.91
CA LEU A 108 -24.64 -30.72 17.32
C LEU A 108 -26.00 -31.00 17.97
N VAL A 109 -26.05 -31.99 18.87
CA VAL A 109 -27.32 -32.46 19.47
C VAL A 109 -27.88 -31.39 20.40
N GLU A 110 -27.01 -30.79 21.21
CA GLU A 110 -27.31 -29.61 22.01
C GLU A 110 -26.11 -28.65 21.94
N PRO A 111 -26.31 -27.35 21.66
CA PRO A 111 -25.24 -26.37 21.75
C PRO A 111 -24.75 -26.24 23.21
N PRO A 112 -23.45 -26.02 23.44
CA PRO A 112 -22.92 -25.73 24.77
C PRO A 112 -23.70 -24.60 25.43
N LYS A 113 -23.86 -24.64 26.76
CA LYS A 113 -24.40 -23.48 27.49
C LYS A 113 -23.31 -22.42 27.55
N TYR A 114 -23.65 -21.20 27.15
CA TYR A 114 -22.72 -20.07 27.18
C TYR A 114 -23.36 -18.88 27.87
N GLU A 115 -22.50 -18.08 28.48
CA GLU A 115 -22.87 -16.84 29.15
C GLU A 115 -22.06 -15.70 28.54
N TRP A 116 -22.76 -14.67 28.07
CA TRP A 116 -22.13 -13.46 27.59
C TRP A 116 -21.57 -12.68 28.76
N GLN A 117 -20.28 -12.38 28.68
CA GLN A 117 -19.63 -11.45 29.58
C GLN A 117 -19.53 -10.09 28.91
N SER A 118 -19.38 -9.04 29.71
CA SER A 118 -19.16 -7.69 29.20
C SER A 118 -18.08 -7.00 29.99
N ASP A 119 -17.16 -6.35 29.26
CA ASP A 119 -16.10 -5.56 29.84
C ASP A 119 -15.67 -4.45 28.86
N LEU A 120 -14.77 -3.58 29.31
CA LEU A 120 -14.11 -2.58 28.49
C LEU A 120 -13.06 -3.23 27.58
N ILE A 121 -12.84 -2.66 26.39
CA ILE A 121 -11.76 -3.11 25.48
C ILE A 121 -10.39 -3.03 26.18
N SER A 122 -10.16 -2.05 27.04
CA SER A 122 -8.94 -1.93 27.87
C SER A 122 -8.65 -3.15 28.75
N ASN A 123 -9.65 -3.95 29.10
CA ASN A 123 -9.51 -5.15 29.91
C ASN A 123 -9.37 -6.44 29.07
N LEU A 124 -9.32 -6.33 27.74
CA LEU A 124 -9.24 -7.46 26.80
C LEU A 124 -7.91 -7.45 26.02
N PRO A 125 -6.83 -8.07 26.56
CA PRO A 125 -5.52 -8.08 25.92
C PRO A 125 -5.50 -8.64 24.49
N VAL A 126 -6.46 -9.51 24.16
CA VAL A 126 -6.61 -10.11 22.82
C VAL A 126 -6.87 -9.08 21.71
N LEU A 127 -7.25 -7.85 22.08
CA LEU A 127 -7.52 -6.75 21.16
C LEU A 127 -6.40 -5.71 21.10
N HIS A 128 -5.30 -5.88 21.85
CA HIS A 128 -4.26 -4.85 22.01
C HIS A 128 -3.05 -5.04 21.09
N ASP A 129 -3.06 -6.07 20.25
CA ASP A 129 -2.01 -6.26 19.26
C ASP A 129 -2.22 -5.34 18.04
N ASN A 130 -1.12 -4.93 17.40
CA ASN A 130 -1.18 -4.04 16.24
C ASN A 130 -1.85 -4.69 15.02
N GLU A 131 -1.80 -6.03 14.91
CA GLU A 131 -2.40 -6.75 13.79
C GLU A 131 -3.94 -6.74 13.87
N THR A 132 -4.51 -6.84 15.07
CA THR A 132 -5.94 -6.85 15.34
C THR A 132 -6.54 -5.46 15.24
N TYR A 133 -5.79 -4.38 15.52
CA TYR A 133 -6.26 -3.00 15.27
C TYR A 133 -6.74 -2.81 13.83
N SER A 134 -6.06 -3.45 12.86
CA SER A 134 -6.45 -3.36 11.45
C SER A 134 -7.85 -3.90 11.15
N LYS A 135 -8.38 -4.75 12.03
CA LYS A 135 -9.69 -5.41 11.91
C LYS A 135 -10.73 -4.76 12.82
N TRP A 136 -10.50 -4.77 14.14
CA TRP A 136 -11.56 -4.42 15.09
C TRP A 136 -11.82 -2.92 15.17
N VAL A 137 -10.81 -2.05 14.98
CA VAL A 137 -10.98 -0.59 15.02
C VAL A 137 -11.96 -0.09 13.95
N PRO A 138 -11.74 -0.37 12.64
CA PRO A 138 -12.70 0.06 11.61
C PRO A 138 -14.07 -0.61 11.76
N ALA A 139 -14.11 -1.84 12.29
CA ALA A 139 -15.36 -2.55 12.57
C ALA A 139 -16.17 -1.88 13.67
N LEU A 140 -15.55 -1.57 14.81
CA LEU A 140 -16.19 -0.89 15.93
C LEU A 140 -16.66 0.50 15.52
N ILE A 141 -15.83 1.26 14.81
CA ILE A 141 -16.19 2.60 14.30
C ILE A 141 -17.40 2.51 13.37
N SER A 142 -17.44 1.52 12.46
CA SER A 142 -18.59 1.34 11.58
C SER A 142 -19.88 1.05 12.36
N HIS A 143 -19.80 0.24 13.41
CA HIS A 143 -20.94 -0.09 14.27
C HIS A 143 -21.41 1.12 15.07
N ILE A 144 -20.50 1.77 15.80
CA ILE A 144 -20.78 3.00 16.54
C ILE A 144 -21.39 4.04 15.61
N PHE A 145 -20.87 4.21 14.39
CA PHE A 145 -21.40 5.15 13.40
C PHE A 145 -22.85 4.84 13.00
N CYS A 146 -23.22 3.56 12.87
CA CYS A 146 -24.56 3.11 12.50
C CYS A 146 -25.61 3.19 13.62
N GLU A 147 -25.22 3.43 14.88
CA GLU A 147 -26.17 3.45 16.01
C GLU A 147 -27.26 4.52 15.87
N ARG A 148 -26.91 5.70 15.33
CA ARG A 148 -27.80 6.87 15.23
C ARG A 148 -27.90 7.34 13.78
N PRO A 149 -29.10 7.78 13.33
CA PRO A 149 -29.28 8.31 11.99
C PRO A 149 -28.56 9.63 11.79
N ILE A 150 -28.34 10.00 10.53
CA ILE A 150 -27.87 11.32 10.12
C ILE A 150 -29.05 12.12 9.57
N TYR A 151 -29.20 13.34 10.05
CA TYR A 151 -30.20 14.26 9.53
C TYR A 151 -29.66 14.96 8.29
N LEU A 152 -30.34 14.85 7.16
CA LEU A 152 -29.97 15.52 5.90
C LEU A 152 -31.17 16.30 5.36
N LYS A 153 -31.09 17.63 5.39
CA LYS A 153 -32.20 18.53 4.99
C LYS A 153 -32.57 18.49 3.50
N ASN A 154 -31.78 17.80 2.66
CA ASN A 154 -31.89 17.84 1.20
C ASN A 154 -32.33 16.50 0.58
N THR A 155 -32.77 15.54 1.39
CA THR A 155 -33.30 14.24 0.94
C THR A 155 -34.74 14.10 1.39
N ASN A 156 -35.57 13.39 0.60
CA ASN A 156 -36.95 13.02 0.98
C ASN A 156 -37.04 12.29 2.33
N GLU A 157 -35.93 11.71 2.80
CA GLU A 157 -35.78 11.16 4.14
C GLU A 157 -35.07 12.18 5.04
N GLU A 158 -35.76 12.66 6.08
CA GLU A 158 -35.18 13.56 7.10
C GLU A 158 -34.12 12.84 7.96
N GLU A 159 -34.24 11.52 8.11
CA GLU A 159 -33.35 10.66 8.88
C GLU A 159 -32.79 9.53 8.01
N ILE A 160 -31.47 9.54 7.80
CA ILE A 160 -30.79 8.48 7.05
C ILE A 160 -30.13 7.51 8.02
N TYR A 161 -30.61 6.27 7.99
CA TYR A 161 -30.06 5.15 8.74
C TYR A 161 -28.96 4.46 7.93
N PHE A 162 -27.89 4.05 8.62
CA PHE A 162 -26.77 3.34 8.04
C PHE A 162 -26.65 1.95 8.63
N SER A 163 -26.16 1.02 7.82
CA SER A 163 -25.92 -0.37 8.21
C SER A 163 -24.46 -0.74 7.97
N PRO A 164 -23.84 -1.46 8.92
CA PRO A 164 -22.44 -1.85 8.80
C PRO A 164 -22.30 -2.98 7.78
N LEU A 165 -21.37 -2.80 6.84
CA LEU A 165 -20.97 -3.76 5.83
C LEU A 165 -19.49 -4.07 5.99
N ARG A 166 -19.09 -5.30 5.67
CA ARG A 166 -17.72 -5.74 5.87
C ARG A 166 -17.11 -6.42 4.65
N SER A 167 -15.80 -6.30 4.56
CA SER A 167 -14.97 -6.93 3.54
C SER A 167 -13.53 -6.98 4.06
N GLN A 168 -13.20 -8.02 4.80
CA GLN A 168 -11.89 -8.21 5.43
C GLN A 168 -11.53 -7.00 6.32
N ASN A 169 -10.49 -6.25 5.97
CA ASN A 169 -9.99 -5.12 6.76
C ASN A 169 -10.68 -3.79 6.39
N ILE A 170 -11.63 -3.82 5.45
CA ILE A 170 -12.40 -2.66 5.03
C ILE A 170 -13.80 -2.79 5.60
N CYS A 171 -14.17 -1.84 6.45
CA CYS A 171 -15.52 -1.72 7.00
C CYS A 171 -16.23 -0.55 6.32
N GLU A 172 -17.52 -0.69 6.08
CA GLU A 172 -18.35 0.32 5.46
C GLU A 172 -19.57 0.58 6.32
N ALA A 173 -20.08 1.81 6.30
CA ALA A 173 -21.43 2.13 6.73
C ALA A 173 -22.20 2.59 5.49
N MET A 174 -23.22 1.84 5.09
CA MET A 174 -24.02 2.10 3.90
C MET A 174 -25.45 2.44 4.30
N SER A 175 -26.01 3.50 3.73
CA SER A 175 -27.43 3.82 3.93
C SER A 175 -28.35 2.83 3.23
N GLY A 176 -29.65 2.87 3.53
CA GLY A 176 -30.66 2.30 2.65
C GLY A 176 -30.59 2.90 1.23
N PRO A 177 -31.25 2.27 0.22
CA PRO A 177 -31.40 2.88 -1.10
C PRO A 177 -32.31 4.11 -1.01
N ILE A 178 -31.76 5.27 -1.35
CA ILE A 178 -32.41 6.57 -1.43
C ILE A 178 -32.74 6.85 -2.89
N LYS A 179 -33.96 7.34 -3.14
CA LYS A 179 -34.41 7.73 -4.48
C LYS A 179 -33.98 9.17 -4.79
N ASP A 180 -33.19 9.34 -5.85
CA ASP A 180 -32.82 10.66 -6.39
C ASP A 180 -34.05 11.34 -6.99
N GLU A 181 -34.35 12.56 -6.56
CA GLU A 181 -35.53 13.28 -7.05
C GLU A 181 -35.46 13.63 -8.54
N LYS A 182 -34.26 13.91 -9.05
CA LYS A 182 -34.08 14.38 -10.42
C LYS A 182 -34.03 13.23 -11.40
N THR A 183 -33.25 12.20 -11.10
CA THR A 183 -33.07 11.06 -12.03
C THR A 183 -34.03 9.92 -11.74
N GLN A 184 -34.72 9.93 -10.60
CA GLN A 184 -35.57 8.82 -10.12
C GLN A 184 -34.80 7.52 -9.87
N ASP A 185 -33.47 7.57 -9.87
CA ASP A 185 -32.57 6.45 -9.61
C ASP A 185 -32.36 6.20 -8.12
N PHE A 186 -32.05 4.97 -7.76
CA PHE A 186 -31.66 4.60 -6.40
C PHE A 186 -30.13 4.62 -6.19
N PHE A 187 -29.71 5.21 -5.07
CA PHE A 187 -28.33 5.21 -4.60
C PHE A 187 -28.25 5.07 -3.07
N SER A 188 -27.09 4.78 -2.52
CA SER A 188 -26.83 4.80 -1.07
C SER A 188 -25.60 5.62 -0.75
N TYR A 189 -25.62 6.39 0.34
CA TYR A 189 -24.40 6.98 0.89
C TYR A 189 -23.54 5.88 1.51
N VAL A 190 -22.23 5.99 1.33
CA VAL A 190 -21.26 5.03 1.85
C VAL A 190 -20.12 5.76 2.52
N TYR A 191 -19.88 5.43 3.78
CA TYR A 191 -18.61 5.65 4.46
C TYR A 191 -17.80 4.37 4.38
N ARG A 192 -16.52 4.49 4.05
CA ARG A 192 -15.56 3.38 4.07
C ARG A 192 -14.45 3.75 5.04
N PHE A 193 -14.24 2.86 6.01
CA PHE A 193 -13.27 2.94 7.09
C PHE A 193 -12.19 1.89 6.86
N GLU A 194 -10.94 2.34 6.92
CA GLU A 194 -9.77 1.48 6.72
C GLU A 194 -8.69 1.92 7.70
N CYS A 195 -8.21 0.98 8.51
CA CYS A 195 -7.07 1.23 9.37
C CYS A 195 -5.78 1.01 8.57
N ILE A 196 -4.93 2.02 8.53
CA ILE A 196 -3.64 2.02 7.83
C ILE A 196 -2.53 2.36 8.82
N THR A 197 -1.29 1.96 8.55
CA THR A 197 -0.14 2.29 9.40
C THR A 197 0.75 3.33 8.72
N ARG A 198 1.26 4.28 9.51
CA ARG A 198 2.27 5.22 9.03
C ARG A 198 3.66 4.57 9.05
N GLY A 199 4.34 4.51 7.91
CA GLY A 199 5.73 4.03 7.83
C GLY A 199 6.63 4.82 8.80
N GLY A 200 7.47 4.11 9.55
CA GLY A 200 8.38 4.67 10.56
C GLY A 200 7.84 4.71 11.99
N GLU A 201 6.53 4.91 12.19
CA GLU A 201 5.93 5.02 13.54
C GLU A 201 5.05 3.82 13.91
N ASN A 202 4.72 2.91 12.98
CA ASN A 202 3.82 1.76 13.18
C ASN A 202 2.49 2.10 13.89
N ALA A 203 2.14 3.39 14.00
CA ALA A 203 0.95 3.86 14.65
C ALA A 203 -0.27 3.67 13.73
N PRO A 204 -1.40 3.18 14.27
CA PRO A 204 -2.62 2.99 13.49
C PRO A 204 -3.29 4.34 13.21
N LEU A 205 -3.66 4.54 11.95
CA LEU A 205 -4.39 5.69 11.43
C LEU A 205 -5.69 5.23 10.80
N LEU A 206 -6.74 6.06 10.86
CA LEU A 206 -8.03 5.75 10.27
C LEU A 206 -8.20 6.57 9.00
N ASN A 207 -8.27 5.89 7.87
CA ASN A 207 -8.62 6.49 6.60
C ASN A 207 -10.13 6.40 6.34
N ILE A 208 -10.74 7.52 5.98
CA ILE A 208 -12.17 7.61 5.72
C ILE A 208 -12.43 8.07 4.30
N SER A 209 -13.27 7.35 3.58
CA SER A 209 -13.76 7.79 2.28
C SER A 209 -15.29 7.82 2.25
N ILE A 210 -15.84 8.90 1.72
CA ILE A 210 -17.27 9.17 1.65
C ILE A 210 -17.66 9.26 0.17
N GLY A 211 -18.73 8.56 -0.20
CA GLY A 211 -19.25 8.59 -1.56
C GLY A 211 -20.68 8.08 -1.64
N ILE A 212 -21.12 7.84 -2.87
CA ILE A 212 -22.38 7.17 -3.16
C ILE A 212 -22.10 5.83 -3.87
N ARG A 213 -22.94 4.84 -3.58
CA ARG A 213 -23.02 3.56 -4.29
C ARG A 213 -24.32 3.56 -5.09
N ARG A 214 -24.23 3.29 -6.38
CA ARG A 214 -25.38 3.16 -7.28
C ARG A 214 -25.65 1.69 -7.57
N PHE A 215 -26.86 1.39 -8.01
CA PHE A 215 -27.32 0.03 -8.28
C PHE A 215 -27.77 -0.14 -9.73
N TYR A 216 -27.76 -1.37 -10.22
CA TYR A 216 -28.49 -1.71 -11.44
C TYR A 216 -30.00 -1.64 -11.16
N GLN A 217 -30.73 -0.97 -12.05
CA GLN A 217 -32.16 -0.71 -11.87
C GLN A 217 -33.00 -1.11 -13.09
N GLU A 218 -32.37 -1.38 -14.23
CA GLU A 218 -33.10 -1.77 -15.44
C GLU A 218 -32.38 -2.94 -16.13
N TYR A 219 -33.17 -3.87 -16.69
CA TYR A 219 -32.67 -4.96 -17.51
C TYR A 219 -32.42 -4.47 -18.94
N ASN A 220 -31.39 -3.64 -19.10
CA ASN A 220 -31.14 -2.95 -20.38
C ASN A 220 -30.24 -3.73 -21.34
N HIS A 221 -29.87 -4.98 -21.04
CA HIS A 221 -29.03 -5.73 -21.98
C HIS A 221 -29.24 -7.26 -21.90
N PRO A 222 -29.45 -7.95 -23.04
CA PRO A 222 -29.47 -9.42 -23.11
C PRO A 222 -28.12 -10.07 -22.74
N ASP A 223 -27.06 -9.27 -22.55
CA ASP A 223 -25.70 -9.72 -22.24
C ASP A 223 -25.35 -9.56 -20.75
N ILE A 224 -26.27 -9.17 -19.87
CA ILE A 224 -26.02 -9.13 -18.42
C ILE A 224 -25.45 -10.48 -17.90
N PRO A 225 -25.94 -11.64 -18.34
CA PRO A 225 -25.31 -12.93 -18.04
C PRO A 225 -23.88 -13.04 -18.60
N LEU A 226 -23.59 -12.48 -19.78
CA LEU A 226 -22.26 -12.45 -20.38
C LEU A 226 -21.26 -11.55 -19.60
N LEU A 227 -21.71 -10.52 -18.89
CA LEU A 227 -20.86 -9.62 -18.11
C LEU A 227 -20.17 -10.32 -16.93
N LEU A 228 -20.76 -11.41 -16.43
CA LEU A 228 -20.16 -12.26 -15.39
C LEU A 228 -19.23 -13.36 -15.93
N ARG A 229 -19.01 -13.45 -17.26
CA ARG A 229 -18.19 -14.52 -17.92
C ARG A 229 -16.78 -14.66 -17.38
N ARG A 230 -16.22 -13.65 -16.70
CA ARG A 230 -14.83 -13.68 -16.19
C ARG A 230 -14.64 -13.13 -14.78
N LYS A 231 -15.69 -12.60 -14.12
CA LYS A 231 -15.56 -11.96 -12.79
C LYS A 231 -16.75 -12.27 -11.88
N ARG A 232 -16.47 -12.36 -10.58
CA ARG A 232 -17.44 -12.60 -9.51
C ARG A 232 -18.26 -11.32 -9.27
N GLY A 233 -19.59 -11.40 -9.36
CA GLY A 233 -20.52 -10.30 -9.07
C GLY A 233 -20.77 -10.18 -7.56
N MET A 234 -21.04 -8.96 -7.10
CA MET A 234 -21.41 -8.67 -5.71
C MET A 234 -22.92 -8.42 -5.64
N ILE A 235 -23.57 -8.96 -4.62
CA ILE A 235 -24.99 -8.70 -4.34
C ILE A 235 -25.15 -8.39 -2.85
N LEU A 236 -25.98 -7.40 -2.52
CA LEU A 236 -26.31 -7.04 -1.15
C LEU A 236 -27.76 -7.44 -0.91
N ILE A 237 -28.00 -8.19 0.16
CA ILE A 237 -29.34 -8.69 0.49
C ILE A 237 -29.70 -8.18 1.86
N SER A 238 -30.88 -7.58 1.98
CA SER A 238 -31.37 -7.17 3.27
C SER A 238 -31.65 -8.39 4.11
N THR A 239 -31.09 -8.40 5.29
CA THR A 239 -31.55 -9.27 6.37
C THR A 239 -32.54 -8.46 7.19
N SER A 240 -33.63 -9.07 7.62
CA SER A 240 -34.50 -8.46 8.63
C SER A 240 -33.64 -8.13 9.84
N GLU A 241 -33.38 -6.84 10.06
CA GLU A 241 -32.81 -6.42 11.33
C GLU A 241 -33.96 -6.37 12.31
N PHE A 242 -33.93 -7.29 13.25
CA PHE A 242 -34.86 -7.46 14.35
C PHE A 242 -34.71 -6.36 15.41
N ALA A 243 -34.57 -5.11 15.00
CA ALA A 243 -34.76 -3.98 15.89
C ALA A 243 -36.27 -3.78 16.04
N SER A 244 -36.72 -3.47 17.24
CA SER A 244 -38.10 -3.04 17.58
C SER A 244 -38.59 -1.81 16.80
N ASN A 245 -37.84 -1.34 15.80
CA ASN A 245 -38.07 -0.16 15.01
C ASN A 245 -37.88 -0.50 13.52
N ASN A 246 -38.99 -0.61 12.78
CA ASN A 246 -39.10 -1.07 11.38
C ASN A 246 -38.30 -0.25 10.32
N LYS A 247 -37.46 0.71 10.74
CA LYS A 247 -36.72 1.62 9.84
C LYS A 247 -35.27 1.22 9.57
N LYS A 248 -34.64 0.38 10.41
CA LYS A 248 -33.25 -0.06 10.18
C LYS A 248 -33.22 -1.34 9.35
N ILE A 249 -32.52 -1.31 8.21
CA ILE A 249 -32.37 -2.46 7.30
C ILE A 249 -30.90 -2.82 7.22
N ARG A 250 -30.51 -4.00 7.73
CA ARG A 250 -29.15 -4.53 7.54
C ARG A 250 -28.99 -5.19 6.19
N PHE A 251 -27.79 -5.09 5.64
CA PHE A 251 -27.42 -5.77 4.41
C PHE A 251 -26.27 -6.74 4.65
N VAL A 252 -26.33 -7.88 3.99
CA VAL A 252 -25.23 -8.85 3.93
C VAL A 252 -24.68 -8.88 2.51
N LYS A 253 -23.36 -8.97 2.40
CA LYS A 253 -22.63 -8.98 1.14
C LYS A 253 -22.35 -10.41 0.69
N LEU A 254 -23.01 -10.84 -0.38
CA LEU A 254 -22.78 -12.14 -1.01
C LEU A 254 -22.13 -11.96 -2.38
N LYS A 255 -21.66 -13.08 -2.95
CA LYS A 255 -21.07 -13.09 -4.30
C LYS A 255 -21.67 -14.19 -5.17
N ILE A 256 -21.91 -13.83 -6.42
CA ILE A 256 -22.46 -14.69 -7.46
C ILE A 256 -21.49 -14.84 -8.63
N GLN A 257 -21.67 -15.89 -9.41
CA GLN A 257 -20.92 -16.15 -10.62
C GLN A 257 -21.83 -16.72 -11.71
N GLN A 258 -21.38 -16.63 -12.96
CA GLN A 258 -22.10 -17.27 -14.06
C GLN A 258 -22.04 -18.80 -13.96
N ALA A 259 -23.13 -19.45 -14.38
CA ALA A 259 -23.22 -20.89 -14.59
C ALA A 259 -23.44 -21.19 -16.09
N THR A 260 -23.43 -22.48 -16.46
CA THR A 260 -23.79 -22.92 -17.83
C THR A 260 -25.19 -22.46 -18.24
N THR A 261 -26.11 -22.39 -17.28
CA THR A 261 -27.46 -21.80 -17.40
C THR A 261 -27.68 -20.84 -16.24
N GLY A 262 -27.95 -19.56 -16.54
CA GLY A 262 -28.24 -18.53 -15.53
C GLY A 262 -27.08 -18.17 -14.59
N MET A 263 -27.42 -17.71 -13.39
CA MET A 263 -26.48 -17.37 -12.33
C MET A 263 -26.51 -18.37 -11.17
N LYS A 264 -25.37 -18.48 -10.47
CA LYS A 264 -25.29 -19.27 -9.24
C LYS A 264 -24.46 -18.58 -8.17
N TRP A 265 -24.77 -18.92 -6.92
CA TRP A 265 -23.91 -18.62 -5.79
C TRP A 265 -22.52 -19.25 -5.98
N ILE A 266 -21.47 -18.48 -5.69
CA ILE A 266 -20.11 -19.03 -5.58
C ILE A 266 -20.11 -20.09 -4.47
N LYS A 267 -19.31 -21.14 -4.65
CA LYS A 267 -19.26 -22.31 -3.74
C LYS A 267 -19.25 -21.94 -2.25
N ILE A 268 -18.46 -20.93 -1.88
CA ILE A 268 -18.32 -20.46 -0.47
C ILE A 268 -19.61 -19.81 0.07
N PHE A 269 -20.42 -19.20 -0.79
CA PHE A 269 -21.65 -18.49 -0.43
C PHE A 269 -22.92 -19.35 -0.51
N ARG A 270 -22.80 -20.62 -0.97
CA ARG A 270 -23.97 -21.50 -1.14
C ARG A 270 -24.65 -21.85 0.17
N ASN A 271 -23.87 -22.18 1.19
CA ASN A 271 -24.40 -22.50 2.51
C ASN A 271 -24.74 -21.20 3.26
N LEU A 272 -23.93 -20.15 3.05
CA LEU A 272 -24.10 -18.83 3.65
C LEU A 272 -25.49 -18.23 3.51
N LYS A 273 -26.12 -18.42 2.34
CA LYS A 273 -27.45 -17.89 2.09
C LYS A 273 -28.48 -18.54 3.02
N ASP A 274 -28.34 -19.83 3.32
CA ASP A 274 -29.30 -20.57 4.13
C ASP A 274 -29.21 -20.11 5.59
N ASP A 275 -28.01 -19.74 6.05
CA ASP A 275 -27.72 -19.27 7.41
C ASP A 275 -28.32 -17.89 7.71
N PHE A 276 -28.54 -17.08 6.67
CA PHE A 276 -29.27 -15.81 6.76
C PHE A 276 -30.75 -15.95 6.41
N GLN A 277 -31.28 -17.18 6.32
CA GLN A 277 -32.64 -17.47 5.86
C GLN A 277 -32.93 -16.84 4.48
N ILE A 278 -31.91 -16.70 3.63
CA ILE A 278 -32.01 -16.20 2.25
C ILE A 278 -32.31 -17.37 1.29
N GLY A 279 -32.02 -18.61 1.72
CA GLY A 279 -32.28 -19.83 0.97
C GLY A 279 -33.74 -20.02 0.58
N GLY A 280 -34.01 -20.24 -0.72
CA GLY A 280 -35.34 -20.56 -1.24
C GLY A 280 -36.21 -19.35 -1.61
N GLU A 281 -35.89 -18.16 -1.12
CA GLU A 281 -36.70 -16.94 -1.36
C GLU A 281 -36.16 -16.02 -2.46
N VAL A 282 -34.93 -16.26 -2.92
CA VAL A 282 -34.23 -15.34 -3.83
C VAL A 282 -33.85 -16.04 -5.14
N ASP A 283 -34.63 -15.76 -6.19
CA ASP A 283 -34.35 -16.21 -7.56
C ASP A 283 -33.37 -15.22 -8.24
N LEU A 284 -32.13 -15.67 -8.44
CA LEU A 284 -31.07 -14.87 -9.04
C LEU A 284 -31.38 -14.45 -10.47
N ASP A 285 -32.07 -15.28 -11.25
CA ASP A 285 -32.37 -14.96 -12.65
C ASP A 285 -33.53 -13.94 -12.71
N HIS A 286 -34.51 -14.05 -11.81
CA HIS A 286 -35.60 -13.08 -11.69
C HIS A 286 -35.12 -11.70 -11.20
N ILE A 287 -34.19 -11.64 -10.23
CA ILE A 287 -33.63 -10.35 -9.76
C ILE A 287 -33.01 -9.56 -10.89
N LEU A 288 -32.33 -10.23 -11.82
CA LEU A 288 -31.68 -9.53 -12.93
C LEU A 288 -32.69 -8.94 -13.89
N GLN A 289 -33.80 -9.64 -14.12
CA GLN A 289 -34.88 -9.18 -14.99
C GLN A 289 -35.63 -8.01 -14.37
N TYR A 290 -35.77 -8.00 -13.04
CA TYR A 290 -36.59 -7.03 -12.31
C TYR A 290 -35.85 -6.36 -11.13
N PRO A 291 -34.65 -5.78 -11.31
CA PRO A 291 -33.81 -5.35 -10.19
C PRO A 291 -34.43 -4.19 -9.40
N LYS A 292 -35.21 -3.32 -10.05
CA LYS A 292 -35.90 -2.19 -9.39
C LYS A 292 -36.92 -2.64 -8.36
N ASP A 293 -37.65 -3.71 -8.64
CA ASP A 293 -38.70 -4.25 -7.77
C ASP A 293 -38.10 -4.76 -6.46
N TYR A 294 -36.92 -5.36 -6.52
CA TYR A 294 -36.16 -5.78 -5.34
C TYR A 294 -35.47 -4.63 -4.60
N ILE A 295 -35.28 -3.45 -5.20
CA ILE A 295 -34.78 -2.28 -4.47
C ILE A 295 -35.89 -1.67 -3.60
N VAL A 296 -37.12 -1.65 -4.14
CA VAL A 296 -38.30 -1.05 -3.49
C VAL A 296 -38.98 -2.03 -2.51
N GLY A 297 -38.80 -3.35 -2.70
CA GLY A 297 -39.46 -4.39 -1.91
C GLY A 297 -39.41 -4.18 -0.39
N GLU A 298 -40.53 -4.42 0.28
CA GLU A 298 -40.69 -4.22 1.73
C GLU A 298 -40.22 -5.44 2.55
N ASN A 299 -40.39 -6.65 2.02
CA ASN A 299 -40.01 -7.89 2.73
C ASN A 299 -38.52 -8.20 2.65
N LYS A 300 -37.97 -8.21 1.42
CA LYS A 300 -36.54 -8.44 1.16
C LYS A 300 -36.07 -7.51 0.05
N ARG A 301 -35.13 -6.63 0.39
CA ARG A 301 -34.42 -5.80 -0.55
C ARG A 301 -33.18 -6.50 -1.08
N VAL A 302 -33.02 -6.49 -2.39
CA VAL A 302 -31.81 -7.02 -3.04
C VAL A 302 -31.23 -5.94 -3.93
N LEU A 303 -29.98 -5.58 -3.64
CA LEU A 303 -29.26 -4.53 -4.35
C LEU A 303 -28.11 -5.14 -5.13
N PHE A 304 -27.98 -4.75 -6.40
CA PHE A 304 -26.88 -5.15 -7.26
C PHE A 304 -25.95 -3.94 -7.51
N PRO A 305 -24.84 -3.79 -6.75
CA PRO A 305 -23.99 -2.62 -6.86
C PRO A 305 -23.36 -2.47 -8.25
N TYR A 306 -23.44 -1.26 -8.80
CA TYR A 306 -22.81 -0.91 -10.06
C TYR A 306 -21.28 -0.95 -9.95
N ASN A 307 -20.61 -1.60 -10.91
CA ASN A 307 -19.16 -1.68 -10.96
C ASN A 307 -18.62 -1.64 -12.40
N GLU A 308 -18.12 -0.48 -12.83
CA GLU A 308 -17.56 -0.26 -14.18
C GLU A 308 -16.46 -1.26 -14.58
N ARG A 309 -15.72 -1.83 -13.62
CA ARG A 309 -14.65 -2.81 -13.91
C ARG A 309 -15.19 -4.21 -14.22
N ILE A 310 -16.41 -4.51 -13.79
CA ILE A 310 -17.07 -5.81 -13.96
C ILE A 310 -18.08 -5.72 -15.11
N TYR A 311 -18.78 -4.60 -15.24
CA TYR A 311 -19.88 -4.43 -16.18
C TYR A 311 -19.57 -3.27 -17.15
N LYS A 312 -18.85 -3.58 -18.24
CA LYS A 312 -18.50 -2.60 -19.29
C LYS A 312 -19.54 -2.60 -20.41
N VAL A 313 -20.75 -2.13 -20.14
CA VAL A 313 -21.78 -1.98 -21.19
C VAL A 313 -21.81 -0.54 -21.67
N GLN A 314 -21.60 -0.32 -22.98
CA GLN A 314 -21.77 1.00 -23.60
C GLN A 314 -23.20 1.53 -23.37
N GLY A 315 -23.33 2.81 -23.03
CA GLY A 315 -24.63 3.43 -22.71
C GLY A 315 -25.10 3.28 -21.26
N THR A 316 -24.45 2.44 -20.43
CA THR A 316 -24.79 2.27 -19.00
C THR A 316 -23.85 3.03 -18.05
N LYS A 317 -23.08 3.98 -18.58
CA LYS A 317 -22.09 4.72 -17.80
C LYS A 317 -22.81 5.72 -16.89
N ILE A 318 -22.91 5.40 -15.61
CA ILE A 318 -23.53 6.29 -14.63
C ILE A 318 -22.47 7.25 -14.09
N GLU A 319 -22.72 8.55 -14.11
CA GLU A 319 -21.76 9.54 -13.60
C GLU A 319 -21.46 9.29 -12.11
N PRO A 320 -20.19 9.10 -11.74
CA PRO A 320 -19.79 8.92 -10.35
C PRO A 320 -19.67 10.27 -9.66
N GLY A 321 -20.47 10.52 -8.63
CA GLY A 321 -20.23 11.70 -7.81
C GLY A 321 -21.26 11.95 -6.73
N ILE A 322 -20.78 12.04 -5.49
CA ILE A 322 -21.44 12.84 -4.45
C ILE A 322 -21.06 14.30 -4.67
N THR A 323 -21.98 15.24 -4.45
CA THR A 323 -21.63 16.66 -4.58
C THR A 323 -20.65 17.08 -3.48
N VAL A 324 -19.86 18.14 -3.73
CA VAL A 324 -18.90 18.64 -2.74
C VAL A 324 -19.60 19.07 -1.45
N LYS A 325 -20.78 19.71 -1.57
CA LYS A 325 -21.56 20.18 -0.42
C LYS A 325 -22.06 19.03 0.46
N GLU A 326 -22.63 17.99 -0.14
CA GLU A 326 -23.07 16.80 0.60
C GLU A 326 -21.90 16.09 1.25
N ARG A 327 -20.77 15.95 0.54
CA ARG A 327 -19.57 15.33 1.09
C ARG A 327 -19.01 16.09 2.29
N GLU A 328 -18.99 17.41 2.25
CA GLU A 328 -18.56 18.25 3.37
C GLU A 328 -19.51 18.12 4.58
N TYR A 329 -20.82 18.03 4.33
CA TYR A 329 -21.81 17.83 5.39
C TYR A 329 -21.63 16.47 6.07
N LEU A 330 -21.64 15.40 5.28
CA LEU A 330 -21.41 14.03 5.76
C LEU A 330 -20.08 13.89 6.52
N PHE A 331 -19.05 14.61 6.08
CA PHE A 331 -17.78 14.62 6.78
C PHE A 331 -17.87 15.30 8.16
N LYS A 332 -18.53 16.45 8.26
CA LYS A 332 -18.74 17.13 9.54
C LYS A 332 -19.55 16.28 10.52
N GLU A 333 -20.52 15.53 10.02
CA GLU A 333 -21.31 14.59 10.83
C GLU A 333 -20.43 13.49 11.43
N PHE A 334 -19.50 12.94 10.65
CA PHE A 334 -18.50 12.00 11.17
C PHE A 334 -17.63 12.66 12.25
N GLN A 335 -17.09 13.86 11.99
CA GLN A 335 -16.24 14.56 12.97
C GLN A 335 -17.00 14.91 14.26
N ARG A 336 -18.29 15.22 14.16
CA ARG A 336 -19.13 15.47 15.33
C ARG A 336 -19.32 14.21 16.17
N LYS A 337 -19.47 13.06 15.52
CA LYS A 337 -19.66 11.77 16.20
C LYS A 337 -18.37 11.25 16.84
N PHE A 338 -17.24 11.47 16.17
CA PHE A 338 -15.91 11.08 16.61
C PHE A 338 -15.03 12.31 16.88
N SER A 339 -15.49 13.17 17.79
CA SER A 339 -14.83 14.44 18.12
C SER A 339 -13.47 14.27 18.79
N TYR A 340 -13.22 13.09 19.36
CA TYR A 340 -11.96 12.70 19.97
C TYR A 340 -10.88 12.25 18.97
N PHE A 341 -11.21 12.05 17.70
CA PHE A 341 -10.22 11.75 16.66
C PHE A 341 -9.58 13.02 16.12
N THR A 342 -8.25 13.01 16.00
CA THR A 342 -7.50 14.16 15.50
C THR A 342 -7.29 14.01 14.01
N ILE A 343 -7.75 15.00 13.22
CA ILE A 343 -7.51 15.00 11.76
C ILE A 343 -6.03 15.29 11.50
N LEU A 344 -5.39 14.47 10.66
CA LEU A 344 -4.03 14.74 10.25
C LEU A 344 -3.97 16.05 9.45
N PRO A 345 -3.05 16.97 9.81
CA PRO A 345 -2.91 18.22 9.11
C PRO A 345 -2.47 17.97 7.66
N GLU A 346 -2.85 18.88 6.75
CA GLU A 346 -2.36 18.84 5.38
C GLU A 346 -0.83 18.92 5.40
N CYS A 347 -0.17 17.97 4.73
CA CYS A 347 1.26 18.03 4.53
C CYS A 347 1.63 19.33 3.82
N LYS A 348 2.69 20.00 4.31
CA LYS A 348 3.23 21.18 3.63
C LYS A 348 3.54 20.80 2.19
N LYS A 349 3.10 21.62 1.24
CA LYS A 349 3.51 21.47 -0.16
C LYS A 349 5.02 21.49 -0.21
N VAL A 350 5.61 20.34 -0.51
CA VAL A 350 7.03 20.28 -0.85
C VAL A 350 7.16 20.88 -2.23
N ALA A 351 7.79 22.05 -2.33
CA ALA A 351 8.12 22.63 -3.62
C ALA A 351 9.17 21.74 -4.30
N THR A 352 8.72 20.85 -5.18
CA THR A 352 9.63 20.13 -6.07
C THR A 352 10.07 21.12 -7.15
N ASN A 353 11.27 21.68 -6.98
CA ASN A 353 11.84 22.53 -8.00
C ASN A 353 12.20 21.65 -9.20
N ASN A 354 11.34 21.64 -10.22
CA ASN A 354 11.53 20.88 -11.47
C ASN A 354 12.78 21.30 -12.26
N LYS A 355 13.62 22.20 -11.73
CA LYS A 355 14.84 22.71 -12.37
C LYS A 355 16.16 22.40 -11.65
N ASN A 356 16.18 21.63 -10.55
CA ASN A 356 17.43 21.45 -9.78
C ASN A 356 18.05 20.05 -9.94
N GLU A 357 19.11 19.97 -10.73
CA GLU A 357 19.94 18.78 -10.95
C GLU A 357 20.80 18.36 -9.74
N LEU A 358 20.83 19.08 -8.61
CA LEU A 358 21.95 18.92 -7.65
C LEU A 358 21.48 18.82 -6.19
N PHE A 359 21.92 17.75 -5.52
CA PHE A 359 21.41 17.23 -4.25
C PHE A 359 22.55 17.18 -3.21
N PRO A 360 22.26 17.37 -1.91
CA PRO A 360 23.23 17.06 -0.86
C PRO A 360 23.57 15.56 -0.89
N LEU A 361 24.86 15.24 -0.83
CA LEU A 361 25.40 13.88 -0.81
C LEU A 361 25.58 13.40 0.65
N PHE A 362 25.47 12.09 0.91
CA PHE A 362 25.91 11.50 2.17
C PHE A 362 27.29 10.90 1.99
N ALA A 363 28.25 11.36 2.79
CA ALA A 363 29.61 10.85 2.75
C ALA A 363 29.74 9.50 3.50
N PRO A 364 30.64 8.60 3.05
CA PRO A 364 31.03 7.45 3.86
C PRO A 364 31.55 7.87 5.25
N LYS A 365 31.15 7.16 6.31
CA LYS A 365 31.59 7.47 7.67
C LYS A 365 33.12 7.44 7.79
N GLY A 366 33.71 8.50 8.33
CA GLY A 366 35.16 8.62 8.56
C GLY A 366 35.97 9.06 7.34
N LEU A 367 35.34 9.39 6.22
CA LEU A 367 36.04 9.90 5.04
C LEU A 367 36.24 11.42 5.15
N GLU A 368 37.44 11.85 5.50
CA GLU A 368 37.78 13.28 5.63
C GLU A 368 38.27 13.89 4.31
N THR A 369 39.01 13.11 3.52
CA THR A 369 39.62 13.58 2.28
C THR A 369 39.36 12.62 1.12
N LEU A 370 39.16 13.19 -0.07
CA LEU A 370 38.96 12.47 -1.31
C LEU A 370 39.84 13.08 -2.40
N THR A 371 40.47 12.24 -3.23
CA THR A 371 41.26 12.72 -4.37
C THR A 371 40.58 12.35 -5.69
N LEU A 372 40.44 13.33 -6.58
CA LEU A 372 40.00 13.16 -7.96
C LEU A 372 41.18 13.46 -8.90
N GLU A 373 41.72 12.40 -9.49
CA GLU A 373 42.76 12.45 -10.50
C GLU A 373 42.13 12.72 -11.87
N VAL A 374 42.41 13.87 -12.46
CA VAL A 374 41.98 14.23 -13.82
C VAL A 374 43.11 13.92 -14.78
N TRP A 375 42.91 12.91 -15.62
CA TRP A 375 43.87 12.45 -16.62
C TRP A 375 43.51 13.09 -17.96
N SER A 376 44.03 14.30 -18.18
CA SER A 376 43.78 15.11 -19.38
C SER A 376 44.76 16.28 -19.50
N GLU A 377 44.97 16.75 -20.73
CA GLU A 377 45.71 17.98 -21.00
C GLU A 377 44.87 19.25 -20.89
N ASP A 378 43.57 19.21 -21.22
CA ASP A 378 42.87 20.45 -21.64
C ASP A 378 41.58 20.75 -20.88
N ILE A 379 41.00 19.81 -20.12
CA ILE A 379 39.63 19.97 -19.56
C ILE A 379 39.56 20.25 -18.05
N VAL A 380 40.71 20.43 -17.38
CA VAL A 380 40.73 20.58 -15.91
C VAL A 380 39.96 21.83 -15.47
N LEU A 381 40.18 22.97 -16.13
CA LEU A 381 39.49 24.22 -15.81
C LEU A 381 37.97 24.11 -16.04
N GLU A 382 37.54 23.44 -17.12
CA GLU A 382 36.13 23.20 -17.41
C GLU A 382 35.48 22.34 -16.32
N ILE A 383 36.20 21.33 -15.80
CA ILE A 383 35.74 20.48 -14.70
C ILE A 383 35.61 21.29 -13.42
N GLU A 384 36.64 22.03 -13.03
CA GLU A 384 36.62 22.85 -11.80
C GLU A 384 35.48 23.87 -11.83
N GLN A 385 35.33 24.59 -12.94
CA GLN A 385 34.23 25.56 -13.12
C GLN A 385 32.87 24.86 -13.06
N THR A 386 32.72 23.72 -13.75
CA THR A 386 31.48 22.94 -13.71
C THR A 386 31.14 22.47 -12.29
N LEU A 387 32.12 22.03 -11.50
CA LEU A 387 31.90 21.56 -10.13
C LEU A 387 31.45 22.68 -9.19
N LEU A 388 31.99 23.89 -9.34
CA LEU A 388 31.57 25.07 -8.60
C LEU A 388 30.15 25.51 -8.99
N GLU A 389 29.88 25.64 -10.29
CA GLU A 389 28.56 26.05 -10.78
C GLU A 389 27.46 25.02 -10.49
N SER A 390 27.84 23.74 -10.37
CA SER A 390 26.93 22.64 -10.07
C SER A 390 26.66 22.44 -8.59
N GLN A 391 27.22 23.24 -7.68
CA GLN A 391 26.97 23.07 -6.23
C GLN A 391 27.31 21.66 -5.70
N ILE A 392 28.05 20.83 -6.45
CA ILE A 392 28.69 19.59 -5.95
C ILE A 392 29.76 19.97 -4.94
N VAL A 393 30.45 21.07 -5.23
CA VAL A 393 31.39 21.75 -4.35
C VAL A 393 30.69 22.97 -3.74
N LEU A 394 30.83 23.15 -2.43
CA LEU A 394 30.33 24.32 -1.70
C LEU A 394 31.26 25.53 -1.88
N THR A 395 32.56 25.30 -1.75
CA THR A 395 33.57 26.35 -1.83
C THR A 395 34.96 25.80 -2.15
N LYS A 396 35.84 26.66 -2.64
CA LYS A 396 37.28 26.41 -2.84
C LYS A 396 38.04 26.90 -1.60
N VAL A 397 38.85 26.03 -1.01
CA VAL A 397 39.59 26.30 0.24
C VAL A 397 41.10 26.46 0.01
N GLY A 398 41.62 25.98 -1.13
CA GLY A 398 43.01 26.17 -1.55
C GLY A 398 43.14 26.01 -3.05
N GLU A 399 44.37 26.08 -3.59
CA GLU A 399 44.62 26.05 -5.05
C GLU A 399 43.93 24.87 -5.75
N ASN A 400 44.02 23.67 -5.15
CA ASN A 400 43.47 22.42 -5.70
C ASN A 400 42.53 21.70 -4.72
N SER A 401 42.00 22.42 -3.73
CA SER A 401 41.22 21.83 -2.63
C SER A 401 39.84 22.47 -2.49
N TYR A 402 38.82 21.62 -2.44
CA TYR A 402 37.42 21.97 -2.55
C TYR A 402 36.61 21.26 -1.46
N VAL A 403 35.55 21.87 -0.96
CA VAL A 403 34.66 21.23 0.04
C VAL A 403 33.44 20.68 -0.69
N LEU A 404 33.18 19.37 -0.55
CA LEU A 404 31.99 18.74 -1.11
C LEU A 404 30.73 19.15 -0.36
N ASN A 405 29.62 19.24 -1.09
CA ASN A 405 28.29 19.48 -0.55
C ASN A 405 27.69 18.19 0.04
N THR A 406 28.19 17.81 1.21
CA THR A 406 27.86 16.57 1.92
C THR A 406 27.30 16.84 3.32
N ASP A 407 26.71 15.82 3.95
CA ASP A 407 26.20 15.85 5.33
C ASP A 407 27.27 16.16 6.39
N PHE A 408 28.52 15.78 6.11
CA PHE A 408 29.71 16.18 6.86
C PHE A 408 30.76 16.73 5.88
N PRO A 409 31.63 17.68 6.27
CA PRO A 409 32.58 18.30 5.36
C PRO A 409 33.63 17.29 4.86
N VAL A 410 33.67 17.04 3.55
CA VAL A 410 34.71 16.23 2.89
C VAL A 410 35.56 17.11 2.00
N LEU A 411 36.88 17.03 2.15
CA LEU A 411 37.84 17.77 1.34
C LEU A 411 38.15 17.01 0.04
N LEU A 412 37.66 17.50 -1.09
CA LEU A 412 38.02 17.05 -2.43
C LEU A 412 39.30 17.73 -2.91
N LYS A 413 40.35 16.95 -3.17
CA LYS A 413 41.58 17.39 -3.83
C LYS A 413 41.56 16.98 -5.30
N ILE A 414 41.71 17.95 -6.20
CA ILE A 414 41.78 17.68 -7.64
C ILE A 414 43.25 17.70 -8.07
N VAL A 415 43.72 16.62 -8.71
CA VAL A 415 45.11 16.49 -9.16
C VAL A 415 45.11 16.20 -10.65
N ARG A 416 45.99 16.87 -11.41
CA ARG A 416 46.13 16.69 -12.86
C ARG A 416 47.27 15.72 -13.18
N TYR A 417 47.01 14.81 -14.12
CA TYR A 417 48.03 13.97 -14.73
C TYR A 417 47.94 14.00 -16.26
N ASN A 418 49.11 13.96 -16.90
CA ASN A 418 49.21 13.79 -18.34
C ASN A 418 48.90 12.33 -18.72
N ILE A 419 48.02 12.15 -19.69
CA ILE A 419 47.53 10.82 -20.08
C ILE A 419 48.36 10.17 -21.20
N GLU A 420 49.18 10.92 -21.93
CA GLU A 420 49.89 10.46 -23.14
C GLU A 420 50.72 9.21 -22.88
N LYS A 421 51.44 9.13 -21.76
CA LYS A 421 52.23 7.96 -21.37
C LYS A 421 51.39 6.70 -21.22
N VAL A 422 50.14 6.84 -20.78
CA VAL A 422 49.19 5.74 -20.63
C VAL A 422 48.62 5.33 -22.00
N LEU A 423 48.47 6.26 -22.93
CA LEU A 423 47.89 6.01 -24.27
C LEU A 423 48.89 5.44 -25.29
N GLN A 424 50.20 5.54 -25.05
CA GLN A 424 51.23 5.05 -25.99
C GLN A 424 51.15 3.53 -26.28
N ASN A 425 50.65 2.73 -25.34
CA ASN A 425 50.59 1.27 -25.45
C ASN A 425 49.24 0.72 -26.02
N PRO A 426 48.06 1.15 -25.55
CA PRO A 426 46.79 0.60 -26.01
C PRO A 426 46.40 0.95 -27.45
N TYR A 427 47.04 1.94 -28.09
CA TYR A 427 46.72 2.38 -29.46
C TYR A 427 47.59 1.76 -30.57
N LYS A 428 48.48 0.81 -30.26
CA LYS A 428 49.20 0.06 -31.32
C LYS A 428 48.26 -0.98 -31.95
N MET A 429 47.62 -0.59 -33.06
CA MET A 429 46.51 -1.24 -33.80
C MET A 429 46.70 -2.68 -34.32
N GLN A 430 47.64 -3.51 -33.83
CA GLN A 430 47.96 -4.81 -34.44
C GLN A 430 47.72 -6.06 -33.58
N TYR A 431 47.28 -5.96 -32.33
CA TYR A 431 47.33 -7.11 -31.42
C TYR A 431 46.00 -7.88 -31.27
N CYS A 432 46.11 -9.21 -31.22
CA CYS A 432 45.02 -10.13 -30.93
C CYS A 432 44.73 -10.22 -29.42
N GLN A 433 43.56 -10.77 -29.03
CA GLN A 433 43.14 -10.99 -27.63
C GLN A 433 44.22 -11.63 -26.73
N LYS A 434 45.15 -12.40 -27.32
CA LYS A 434 46.26 -13.07 -26.62
C LYS A 434 47.19 -12.10 -25.88
N TYR A 435 47.27 -10.83 -26.28
CA TYR A 435 48.17 -9.83 -25.68
C TYR A 435 47.49 -8.85 -24.72
N LYS A 436 46.18 -9.04 -24.43
CA LYS A 436 45.42 -8.12 -23.56
C LYS A 436 46.08 -7.93 -22.20
N THR A 437 46.53 -9.02 -21.56
CA THR A 437 47.15 -8.98 -20.22
C THR A 437 48.39 -8.09 -20.19
N ASN A 438 49.27 -8.21 -21.19
CA ASN A 438 50.50 -7.41 -21.28
C ASN A 438 50.17 -5.92 -21.40
N LEU A 439 49.16 -5.57 -22.22
CA LEU A 439 48.72 -4.18 -22.39
C LEU A 439 48.13 -3.59 -21.10
N VAL A 440 47.39 -4.39 -20.34
CA VAL A 440 46.88 -3.99 -19.02
C VAL A 440 48.03 -3.76 -18.04
N ASP A 441 49.06 -4.62 -18.04
CA ASP A 441 50.24 -4.46 -17.19
C ASP A 441 51.07 -3.22 -17.58
N ASP A 442 51.18 -2.93 -18.87
CA ASP A 442 51.86 -1.73 -19.37
C ASP A 442 51.11 -0.44 -18.96
N VAL A 443 49.78 -0.44 -19.04
CA VAL A 443 48.95 0.66 -18.50
C VAL A 443 49.17 0.80 -17.00
N THR A 444 49.17 -0.31 -16.26
CA THR A 444 49.36 -0.31 -14.80
C THR A 444 50.72 0.29 -14.42
N LYS A 445 51.79 -0.11 -15.10
CA LYS A 445 53.14 0.46 -14.92
C LYS A 445 53.18 1.95 -15.25
N ALA A 446 52.52 2.37 -16.33
CA ALA A 446 52.47 3.78 -16.72
C ALA A 446 51.70 4.63 -15.69
N VAL A 447 50.61 4.11 -15.13
CA VAL A 447 49.85 4.76 -14.06
C VAL A 447 50.72 4.89 -12.80
N TYR A 448 51.41 3.84 -12.37
CA TYR A 448 52.32 3.91 -11.22
C TYR A 448 53.49 4.86 -11.44
N ALA A 449 54.09 4.86 -12.63
CA ALA A 449 55.18 5.77 -12.96
C ALA A 449 54.75 7.24 -12.99
N THR A 450 53.46 7.52 -13.25
CA THR A 450 52.95 8.90 -13.39
C THR A 450 52.33 9.42 -12.10
N ALA A 451 51.54 8.60 -11.40
CA ALA A 451 50.74 9.00 -10.25
C ALA A 451 51.12 8.27 -8.94
N GLY A 452 52.10 7.37 -8.97
CA GLY A 452 52.56 6.60 -7.82
C GLY A 452 51.60 5.48 -7.41
N GLU A 453 52.01 4.68 -6.43
CA GLU A 453 51.14 3.70 -5.78
C GLU A 453 50.15 4.38 -4.82
N ARG A 454 48.99 3.75 -4.60
CA ARG A 454 47.95 4.25 -3.71
C ARG A 454 47.50 3.15 -2.75
N SER A 455 47.48 3.46 -1.46
CA SER A 455 46.94 2.60 -0.41
C SER A 455 45.42 2.49 -0.48
N ASP A 456 44.75 3.59 -0.84
CA ASP A 456 43.29 3.69 -0.90
C ASP A 456 42.79 3.89 -2.32
N ALA A 457 41.55 3.45 -2.58
CA ALA A 457 40.92 3.58 -3.88
C ALA A 457 40.70 5.06 -4.25
N THR A 458 41.40 5.55 -5.27
CA THR A 458 41.32 6.96 -5.73
C THR A 458 40.39 7.10 -6.93
N LEU A 459 39.74 8.27 -7.11
CA LEU A 459 38.89 8.51 -8.27
C LEU A 459 39.72 8.99 -9.45
N ALA A 460 39.50 8.42 -10.62
CA ALA A 460 40.16 8.81 -11.86
C ALA A 460 39.14 9.20 -12.94
N LEU A 461 39.18 10.44 -13.37
CA LEU A 461 38.41 10.94 -14.50
C LEU A 461 39.32 11.03 -15.72
N ILE A 462 39.04 10.19 -16.71
CA ILE A 462 39.93 9.92 -17.84
C ILE A 462 39.34 10.55 -19.10
N ALA A 463 40.01 11.56 -19.67
CA ALA A 463 39.57 12.19 -20.89
C ALA A 463 40.26 11.56 -22.11
N LEU A 464 39.48 11.05 -23.07
CA LEU A 464 40.00 10.37 -24.26
C LEU A 464 39.39 10.92 -25.53
N LYS A 465 40.20 11.06 -26.58
CA LYS A 465 39.68 11.28 -27.93
C LYS A 465 38.96 10.02 -28.41
N ASN A 466 37.88 10.17 -29.17
CA ASN A 466 37.20 9.02 -29.75
C ASN A 466 38.12 8.27 -30.70
N CYS A 467 38.10 6.95 -30.55
CA CYS A 467 38.68 5.97 -31.46
C CYS A 467 37.95 5.99 -32.81
N ASP A 468 38.67 5.70 -33.91
CA ASP A 468 38.11 5.61 -35.26
C ASP A 468 37.38 4.28 -35.53
N GLY A 469 37.34 3.39 -34.52
CA GLY A 469 36.61 2.12 -34.56
C GLY A 469 37.36 1.00 -35.28
N ARG A 470 38.63 1.21 -35.64
CA ARG A 470 39.47 0.21 -36.31
C ARG A 470 40.17 -0.74 -35.33
N GLU A 471 39.99 -0.55 -34.03
CA GLU A 471 40.61 -1.35 -32.99
C GLU A 471 39.93 -2.72 -32.82
N LYS A 472 40.74 -3.79 -32.73
CA LYS A 472 40.22 -5.15 -32.43
C LYS A 472 39.74 -5.31 -30.98
N ILE A 473 40.16 -4.42 -30.08
CA ILE A 473 39.79 -4.41 -28.65
C ILE A 473 39.55 -2.95 -28.26
N ASP A 474 38.45 -2.67 -27.55
CA ASP A 474 38.15 -1.32 -27.04
C ASP A 474 39.26 -0.85 -26.07
N PRO A 475 40.00 0.23 -26.40
CA PRO A 475 41.05 0.76 -25.54
C PRO A 475 40.56 1.16 -24.15
N LYS A 476 39.30 1.58 -24.00
CA LYS A 476 38.72 1.93 -22.70
C LYS A 476 38.66 0.73 -21.76
N GLN A 477 38.45 -0.47 -22.30
CA GLN A 477 38.44 -1.69 -21.49
C GLN A 477 39.82 -1.98 -20.90
N ILE A 478 40.87 -1.85 -21.70
CA ILE A 478 42.27 -2.06 -21.27
C ILE A 478 42.66 -1.00 -20.23
N ILE A 479 42.36 0.27 -20.52
CA ILE A 479 42.67 1.39 -19.62
C ILE A 479 41.93 1.22 -18.29
N ARG A 480 40.62 0.93 -18.30
CA ARG A 480 39.84 0.70 -17.08
C ARG A 480 40.41 -0.43 -16.22
N GLU A 481 40.81 -1.54 -16.85
CA GLU A 481 41.38 -2.68 -16.14
C GLU A 481 42.75 -2.34 -15.53
N GLY A 482 43.61 -1.60 -16.24
CA GLY A 482 44.91 -1.16 -15.71
C GLY A 482 44.79 -0.16 -14.56
N PHE A 483 43.83 0.78 -14.64
CA PHE A 483 43.52 1.69 -13.54
C PHE A 483 42.96 0.94 -12.32
N ALA A 484 42.11 -0.06 -12.53
CA ALA A 484 41.60 -0.90 -11.45
C ALA A 484 42.72 -1.67 -10.74
N ARG A 485 43.68 -2.26 -11.47
CA ARG A 485 44.87 -2.92 -10.90
C ARG A 485 45.77 -1.95 -10.14
N ALA A 486 45.72 -0.67 -10.48
CA ALA A 486 46.40 0.41 -9.77
C ALA A 486 45.57 1.00 -8.61
N ASN A 487 44.47 0.38 -8.15
CA ASN A 487 43.57 0.93 -7.12
C ASN A 487 42.91 2.29 -7.49
N ARG A 488 42.52 2.48 -8.75
CA ARG A 488 41.74 3.64 -9.19
C ARG A 488 40.35 3.23 -9.68
N ILE A 489 39.32 3.95 -9.22
CA ILE A 489 37.96 3.88 -9.74
C ILE A 489 37.88 4.85 -10.93
N SER A 490 37.69 4.33 -12.14
CA SER A 490 37.83 5.13 -13.37
C SER A 490 36.54 5.31 -14.16
N THR A 491 36.27 6.55 -14.60
CA THR A 491 35.19 6.93 -15.52
C THR A 491 35.77 7.74 -16.69
N PHE A 492 35.18 7.61 -17.88
CA PHE A 492 35.68 8.23 -19.10
C PHE A 492 34.83 9.41 -19.56
N ILE A 493 35.48 10.46 -20.05
CA ILE A 493 34.88 11.55 -20.80
C ILE A 493 35.44 11.52 -22.23
N ASN A 494 34.55 11.51 -23.22
CA ASN A 494 34.94 11.57 -24.63
C ASN A 494 35.20 13.02 -25.05
N LEU A 495 36.37 13.27 -25.63
CA LEU A 495 36.76 14.53 -26.25
C LEU A 495 36.47 14.45 -27.74
N PHE A 496 35.60 15.33 -28.23
CA PHE A 496 35.32 15.49 -29.65
C PHE A 496 36.14 16.67 -30.18
N ILE A 497 36.77 16.51 -31.35
CA ILE A 497 37.59 17.56 -31.96
C ILE A 497 36.71 18.80 -32.21
N GLY A 498 37.10 19.95 -31.65
CA GLY A 498 36.40 21.23 -31.83
C GLY A 498 35.14 21.41 -30.98
N GLN A 499 34.83 20.52 -30.02
CA GLN A 499 33.68 20.68 -29.12
C GLN A 499 34.11 20.65 -27.64
N SER A 500 33.63 21.61 -26.85
CA SER A 500 33.77 21.62 -25.39
C SER A 500 32.95 20.49 -24.76
N VAL A 501 33.41 19.93 -23.65
CA VAL A 501 32.65 18.88 -22.94
C VAL A 501 31.40 19.49 -22.32
N SER A 502 30.24 18.86 -22.52
CA SER A 502 29.01 19.40 -21.92
C SER A 502 29.07 19.35 -20.40
N ARG A 503 28.60 20.41 -19.74
CA ARG A 503 28.48 20.52 -18.28
C ARG A 503 27.79 19.28 -17.67
N LYS A 504 26.72 18.81 -18.31
CA LYS A 504 25.96 17.61 -17.91
C LYS A 504 26.80 16.34 -17.91
N THR A 505 27.69 16.19 -18.90
CA THR A 505 28.59 15.03 -19.00
C THR A 505 29.59 15.01 -17.85
N ILE A 506 30.20 16.15 -17.52
CA ILE A 506 31.14 16.28 -16.40
C ILE A 506 30.45 15.95 -15.08
N VAL A 507 29.31 16.58 -14.82
CA VAL A 507 28.50 16.38 -13.61
C VAL A 507 28.16 14.89 -13.42
N ASN A 508 27.60 14.24 -14.44
CA ASN A 508 27.23 12.83 -14.37
C ASN A 508 28.44 11.91 -14.15
N SER A 509 29.58 12.22 -14.77
CA SER A 509 30.79 11.41 -14.65
C SER A 509 31.38 11.47 -13.25
N VAL A 510 31.45 12.67 -12.66
CA VAL A 510 31.93 12.86 -11.29
C VAL A 510 30.98 12.22 -10.28
N PHE A 511 29.67 12.35 -10.48
CA PHE A 511 28.69 11.66 -9.63
C PHE A 511 28.83 10.14 -9.68
N SER A 512 29.02 9.55 -10.86
CA SER A 512 29.21 8.11 -10.98
C SER A 512 30.46 7.64 -10.22
N LEU A 513 31.53 8.44 -10.22
CA LEU A 513 32.73 8.16 -9.42
C LEU A 513 32.47 8.25 -7.91
N LEU A 514 31.73 9.28 -7.46
CA LEU A 514 31.35 9.43 -6.05
C LEU A 514 30.44 8.28 -5.58
N GLU A 515 29.47 7.88 -6.39
CA GLU A 515 28.56 6.75 -6.10
C GLU A 515 29.35 5.43 -5.96
N GLN A 516 30.28 5.16 -6.88
CA GLN A 516 31.15 3.97 -6.81
C GLN A 516 32.07 3.98 -5.59
N LYS A 517 32.41 5.16 -5.05
CA LYS A 517 33.17 5.32 -3.80
C LYS A 517 32.32 5.15 -2.53
N GLY A 518 31.01 5.00 -2.68
CA GLY A 518 30.07 4.80 -1.59
C GLY A 518 29.38 6.08 -1.11
N PHE A 519 29.48 7.19 -1.83
CA PHE A 519 28.66 8.37 -1.52
C PHE A 519 27.20 8.05 -1.86
N LEU A 520 26.33 8.16 -0.86
CA LEU A 520 24.91 7.85 -1.04
C LEU A 520 24.18 9.12 -1.46
N LYS A 521 23.39 8.99 -2.52
CA LYS A 521 22.46 10.05 -2.92
C LYS A 521 21.39 10.18 -1.85
N ARG A 522 21.11 11.40 -1.40
CA ARG A 522 19.83 11.71 -0.75
C ARG A 522 18.77 11.49 -1.83
N SER A 523 18.14 10.32 -1.82
CA SER A 523 17.31 9.76 -2.90
C SER A 523 15.97 10.48 -3.05
N TRP A 524 16.01 11.78 -3.32
CA TRP A 524 14.85 12.61 -3.64
C TRP A 524 14.45 12.52 -5.12
N ASN A 525 15.27 11.90 -5.98
CA ASN A 525 15.08 11.91 -7.43
C ASN A 525 14.14 10.84 -8.01
N LYS A 526 13.57 9.96 -7.19
CA LYS A 526 12.41 9.14 -7.60
C LYS A 526 11.06 9.83 -7.33
N ILE A 527 11.09 11.06 -6.79
CA ILE A 527 9.94 11.86 -6.34
C ILE A 527 9.45 12.85 -7.42
N ASN A 528 9.86 12.67 -8.69
CA ASN A 528 9.42 13.50 -9.81
C ASN A 528 8.17 12.94 -10.52
N LEU A 529 7.17 12.50 -9.75
CA LEU A 529 5.82 12.31 -10.27
C LEU A 529 4.95 13.45 -9.76
N PRO A 530 4.17 14.15 -10.62
CA PRO A 530 3.23 15.17 -10.18
C PRO A 530 2.12 14.51 -9.35
N CYS A 531 2.33 14.38 -8.04
CA CYS A 531 1.39 13.77 -7.10
C CYS A 531 1.46 14.46 -5.73
N ILE A 532 0.43 14.24 -4.91
CA ILE A 532 0.38 14.73 -3.54
C ILE A 532 1.00 13.65 -2.66
N TYR A 533 2.07 13.97 -1.96
CA TYR A 533 2.72 13.09 -1.00
C TYR A 533 2.02 13.18 0.36
N VAL A 534 1.67 12.03 0.93
CA VAL A 534 0.97 11.86 2.21
C VAL A 534 1.97 11.73 3.36
N ASN A 535 3.07 11.01 3.14
CA ASN A 535 4.09 10.79 4.15
C ASN A 535 5.45 10.50 3.49
N LEU A 536 6.52 10.95 4.14
CA LEU A 536 7.90 10.59 3.84
C LEU A 536 8.44 9.91 5.10
N SER A 537 8.76 8.62 4.99
CA SER A 537 9.42 7.86 6.05
C SER A 537 10.68 7.23 5.51
N ILE A 538 11.64 6.93 6.39
CA ILE A 538 12.92 6.34 6.00
C ILE A 538 13.01 4.99 6.72
N GLU A 539 12.90 3.90 5.96
CA GLU A 539 13.03 2.55 6.48
C GLU A 539 14.48 2.09 6.36
N ARG A 540 15.04 1.56 7.45
CA ARG A 540 16.38 1.00 7.46
C ARG A 540 16.33 -0.43 6.94
N ILE A 541 16.84 -0.67 5.73
CA ILE A 541 16.86 -2.01 5.12
C ILE A 541 18.07 -2.81 5.60
N SER A 542 19.18 -2.14 5.94
CA SER A 542 20.39 -2.82 6.42
C SER A 542 21.17 -1.95 7.42
N LYS A 543 22.32 -2.45 7.90
CA LYS A 543 23.20 -1.69 8.81
C LYS A 543 23.57 -0.32 8.23
N PHE A 544 23.61 -0.18 6.92
CA PHE A 544 23.98 1.06 6.20
C PHE A 544 22.98 1.51 5.12
N ASP A 545 21.95 0.71 4.81
CA ASP A 545 20.97 1.05 3.78
C ASP A 545 19.67 1.61 4.36
N PHE A 546 19.20 2.69 3.75
CA PHE A 546 17.93 3.33 4.08
C PHE A 546 17.10 3.56 2.80
N LEU A 547 15.83 3.16 2.83
CA LEU A 547 14.86 3.43 1.78
C LEU A 547 13.92 4.54 2.21
N PRO A 548 13.76 5.62 1.42
CA PRO A 548 12.60 6.48 1.59
C PRO A 548 11.33 5.73 1.15
N ILE A 549 10.41 5.49 2.06
CA ILE A 549 9.03 5.08 1.75
C ILE A 549 8.20 6.34 1.58
N LEU A 550 7.56 6.45 0.42
CA LEU A 550 6.77 7.59 0.02
C LEU A 550 5.32 7.19 -0.14
N SER A 551 4.52 7.49 0.86
CA SER A 551 3.08 7.38 0.70
C SER A 551 2.61 8.48 -0.26
N LYS A 552 2.07 8.10 -1.42
CA LYS A 552 1.52 9.04 -2.42
C LYS A 552 0.02 8.85 -2.58
N ILE A 553 -0.69 9.92 -2.90
CA ILE A 553 -2.08 9.86 -3.34
C ILE A 553 -2.10 9.62 -4.85
N LYS A 554 -2.58 8.45 -5.29
CA LYS A 554 -2.94 8.20 -6.69
C LYS A 554 -4.45 8.02 -6.79
N GLY A 555 -5.16 9.10 -7.15
CA GLY A 555 -6.62 9.08 -7.21
C GLY A 555 -7.25 9.05 -5.81
N LYS A 556 -7.91 7.94 -5.43
CA LYS A 556 -8.61 7.76 -4.14
C LYS A 556 -7.85 6.87 -3.14
N GLU A 557 -6.65 6.40 -3.47
CA GLU A 557 -5.88 5.44 -2.68
C GLU A 557 -4.53 6.03 -2.26
N ILE A 558 -4.09 5.69 -1.05
CA ILE A 558 -2.73 5.90 -0.56
C ILE A 558 -1.91 4.69 -1.03
N LEU A 559 -0.90 4.94 -1.86
CA LEU A 559 0.07 3.92 -2.29
C LEU A 559 1.38 4.17 -1.56
N TYR A 560 1.93 3.14 -0.93
CA TYR A 560 3.25 3.16 -0.28
C TYR A 560 4.38 2.96 -1.29
#